data_AF-A0A5Q2NW18-F1
#
_entry.id   AF-A0A5Q2NW18-F1
#
_cell.length_a   1.000
_cell.length_b   1.000
_cell.length_c   1.000
_cell.angle_alpha   90.00
_cell.angle_beta   90.00
_cell.angle_gamma   90.00
#
_symmetry.space_group_name_H-M   'P 1'
#
loop_
_entity.id
_entity.type
_entity.pdbx_description
1 polymer ?
#
loop_
_entity_poly.entity_id
_entity_poly.type
_entity_poly.pdbx_seq_one_letter_code
_entity_poly.pdbx_strand_id
1 'polypeptide(L)'
;MKANVKTEETLVKKFKSFFVAAVVVAAMSLSSASAIAETAPPSSTIVDSSNPVKQPRTSFLTIDNANLNNGGNSWFQPSGYDYARVYVTNTTSSSLTVYVSYDSDKTNIGTHTVSANSSLTINVSHASGHVFYLDYATSSGTAGGKLSVRASDVPLT
;
A
#
# COMPACT_ATOMS: atom_id res chain seq x y z
N MET A 1 -28.34 -31.68 42.83
CA MET A 1 -28.41 -32.56 41.64
C MET A 1 -27.10 -32.43 40.89
N LYS A 2 -26.40 -33.56 40.66
CA LYS A 2 -25.08 -33.66 40.00
C LYS A 2 -25.24 -33.85 38.50
N ALA A 3 -24.34 -33.25 37.71
CA ALA A 3 -23.72 -33.69 36.45
C ALA A 3 -22.75 -32.55 36.05
N ASN A 4 -21.42 -32.62 35.94
CA ASN A 4 -20.38 -33.61 35.62
C ASN A 4 -20.45 -34.23 34.21
N VAL A 5 -19.25 -34.28 33.60
CA VAL A 5 -18.84 -34.97 32.36
C VAL A 5 -19.08 -34.14 31.07
N LYS A 6 -18.12 -33.84 30.18
CA LYS A 6 -16.83 -34.47 29.85
C LYS A 6 -15.90 -33.46 29.16
N THR A 7 -14.64 -33.47 29.58
CA THR A 7 -13.47 -33.03 28.79
C THR A 7 -13.35 -33.92 27.54
N GLU A 8 -13.20 -33.33 26.36
CA GLU A 8 -12.62 -34.02 25.20
C GLU A 8 -11.44 -33.21 24.67
N GLU A 9 -10.26 -33.71 24.98
CA GLU A 9 -9.01 -33.43 24.29
C GLU A 9 -9.14 -33.97 22.85
N THR A 10 -8.71 -33.21 21.84
CA THR A 10 -8.34 -33.80 20.56
C THR A 10 -6.97 -33.29 20.15
N LEU A 11 -6.00 -34.11 20.51
CA LEU A 11 -4.59 -34.04 20.15
C LEU A 11 -4.38 -34.59 18.72
N VAL A 12 -3.27 -34.17 18.11
CA VAL A 12 -2.51 -34.83 17.01
C VAL A 12 -2.85 -34.41 15.56
N LYS A 13 -1.97 -33.59 14.95
CA LYS A 13 -0.94 -34.08 14.00
C LYS A 13 0.10 -33.00 13.65
N LYS A 14 1.33 -33.24 14.09
CA LYS A 14 2.56 -32.54 13.69
C LYS A 14 2.89 -32.90 12.23
N PHE A 15 3.12 -31.92 11.38
CA PHE A 15 3.89 -32.10 10.14
C PHE A 15 5.23 -31.40 10.28
N LYS A 16 6.28 -32.20 10.51
CA LYS A 16 7.66 -31.82 10.27
C LYS A 16 8.00 -32.29 8.85
N SER A 17 8.50 -31.42 7.99
CA SER A 17 9.24 -31.87 6.81
C SER A 17 10.38 -30.88 6.53
N PHE A 18 11.59 -31.35 6.87
CA PHE A 18 12.87 -30.83 6.44
C PHE A 18 13.08 -31.28 4.99
N PHE A 19 13.43 -30.36 4.09
CA PHE A 19 14.16 -30.72 2.87
C PHE A 19 15.37 -29.81 2.73
N VAL A 20 16.54 -30.43 2.91
CA VAL A 20 17.86 -29.91 2.56
C VAL A 20 18.32 -30.76 1.38
N ALA A 21 18.73 -30.13 0.28
CA ALA A 21 19.78 -30.65 -0.61
C ALA A 21 20.20 -29.57 -1.63
N ALA A 22 21.48 -29.23 -1.59
CA ALA A 22 22.18 -28.39 -2.53
C ALA A 22 22.51 -29.16 -3.82
N VAL A 23 22.58 -28.47 -4.97
CA VAL A 23 23.39 -28.89 -6.12
C VAL A 23 24.08 -27.67 -6.74
N VAL A 24 25.36 -27.90 -7.05
CA VAL A 24 26.45 -27.00 -7.43
C VAL A 24 26.53 -26.85 -8.96
N VAL A 25 26.79 -25.60 -9.39
CA VAL A 25 27.58 -25.10 -10.55
C VAL A 25 27.49 -25.82 -11.92
N ALA A 26 27.15 -25.04 -12.95
CA ALA A 26 27.84 -25.09 -14.25
C ALA A 26 27.83 -23.70 -14.90
N ALA A 27 29.02 -23.07 -14.96
CA ALA A 27 29.26 -21.92 -15.80
C ALA A 27 29.49 -22.40 -17.24
N MET A 28 28.73 -21.86 -18.20
CA MET A 28 29.06 -21.96 -19.63
C MET A 28 28.90 -20.58 -20.26
N SER A 29 30.05 -20.05 -20.63
CA SER A 29 30.28 -18.91 -21.52
C SER A 29 29.77 -19.21 -22.93
N LEU A 30 29.34 -18.18 -23.69
CA LEU A 30 29.87 -17.86 -25.02
C LEU A 30 29.26 -16.56 -25.57
N SER A 31 30.11 -15.83 -26.27
CA SER A 31 30.03 -14.44 -26.70
C SER A 31 28.91 -14.13 -27.70
N SER A 32 28.45 -12.87 -27.72
CA SER A 32 27.85 -12.26 -28.91
C SER A 32 28.45 -10.88 -29.11
N ALA A 33 29.34 -10.79 -30.11
CA ALA A 33 29.80 -9.52 -30.66
C ALA A 33 28.61 -8.82 -31.32
N SER A 34 28.30 -7.60 -30.85
CA SER A 34 27.32 -6.74 -31.50
C SER A 34 28.06 -5.74 -32.37
N ALA A 35 27.79 -5.77 -33.67
CA ALA A 35 28.35 -4.85 -34.65
C ALA A 35 28.01 -3.40 -34.28
N ILE A 36 29.03 -2.54 -34.26
CA ILE A 36 28.84 -1.09 -34.14
C ILE A 36 28.49 -0.59 -35.54
N ALA A 37 27.20 -0.37 -35.79
CA ALA A 37 26.76 0.39 -36.93
C ALA A 37 27.06 1.88 -36.67
N GLU A 38 27.85 2.47 -37.57
CA GLU A 38 28.17 3.89 -37.59
C GLU A 38 26.87 4.70 -37.78
N THR A 39 26.42 5.32 -36.69
CA THR A 39 25.22 6.16 -36.67
C THR A 39 25.61 7.58 -37.07
N ALA A 40 24.95 8.10 -38.12
CA ALA A 40 25.09 9.47 -38.59
C ALA A 40 24.91 10.50 -37.44
N PRO A 41 25.58 11.67 -37.50
CA PRO A 41 25.48 12.67 -36.44
C PRO A 41 24.03 13.18 -36.29
N PRO A 42 23.54 13.39 -35.05
CA PRO A 42 22.19 13.87 -34.81
C PRO A 42 22.02 15.30 -35.34
N SER A 43 20.98 15.53 -36.14
CA SER A 43 20.52 16.88 -36.49
C SER A 43 19.96 17.58 -35.25
N SER A 44 20.50 18.76 -34.95
CA SER A 44 20.04 19.62 -33.85
C SER A 44 18.65 20.19 -34.16
N THR A 45 17.61 19.63 -33.56
CA THR A 45 16.29 20.28 -33.49
C THR A 45 16.31 21.36 -32.42
N ILE A 46 16.07 22.61 -32.82
CA ILE A 46 15.85 23.74 -31.91
C ILE A 46 14.57 23.42 -31.11
N VAL A 47 14.72 23.20 -29.81
CA VAL A 47 13.59 22.99 -28.89
C VAL A 47 12.94 24.35 -28.62
N ASP A 48 11.70 24.50 -29.05
CA ASP A 48 10.85 25.65 -28.73
C ASP A 48 10.50 25.63 -27.23
N SER A 49 11.17 26.49 -26.46
CA SER A 49 11.01 26.63 -25.00
C SER A 49 9.73 27.37 -24.57
N SER A 50 8.80 27.66 -25.49
CA SER A 50 7.55 28.37 -25.16
C SER A 50 6.44 27.47 -24.60
N ASN A 51 6.61 26.15 -24.68
CA ASN A 51 5.66 25.19 -24.11
C ASN A 51 6.09 24.77 -22.69
N PRO A 52 5.18 24.76 -21.69
CA PRO A 52 5.50 24.21 -20.39
C PRO A 52 5.95 22.76 -20.58
N VAL A 53 7.16 22.46 -20.08
CA VAL A 53 7.72 21.11 -20.09
C VAL A 53 6.70 20.16 -19.44
N LYS A 54 6.06 19.29 -20.22
CA LYS A 54 5.22 18.20 -19.69
C LYS A 54 6.13 17.24 -18.94
N GLN A 55 6.30 17.45 -17.63
CA GLN A 55 7.02 16.51 -16.79
C GLN A 55 6.14 15.28 -16.55
N PRO A 56 6.67 14.05 -16.74
CA PRO A 56 5.94 12.84 -16.41
C PRO A 56 5.74 12.81 -14.90
N ARG A 57 4.50 12.95 -14.41
CA ARG A 57 4.24 12.77 -12.98
C ARG A 57 4.00 11.28 -12.70
N THR A 58 4.61 10.87 -11.60
CA THR A 58 4.75 9.50 -11.14
C THR A 58 4.34 9.48 -9.68
N SER A 59 3.64 8.43 -9.29
CA SER A 59 3.17 8.24 -7.92
C SER A 59 4.31 8.08 -6.90
N PHE A 60 4.11 8.54 -5.66
CA PHE A 60 5.07 8.43 -4.56
C PHE A 60 4.38 8.12 -3.21
N LEU A 61 5.13 7.69 -2.19
CA LEU A 61 4.58 7.38 -0.86
C LEU A 61 4.53 8.64 0.02
N THR A 62 3.35 9.00 0.50
CA THR A 62 3.14 10.09 1.49
C THR A 62 3.19 9.55 2.92
N ILE A 63 2.75 8.31 3.13
CA ILE A 63 2.93 7.56 4.37
C ILE A 63 3.51 6.19 3.98
N ASP A 64 4.58 5.78 4.66
CA ASP A 64 5.17 4.46 4.50
C ASP A 64 5.13 3.69 5.83
N ASN A 65 4.26 2.66 5.88
CA ASN A 65 4.19 1.65 6.94
C ASN A 65 4.05 2.21 8.37
N ALA A 66 3.29 3.30 8.52
CA ALA A 66 3.00 3.91 9.81
C ALA A 66 2.10 3.02 10.66
N ASN A 67 2.21 3.12 11.98
CA ASN A 67 1.27 2.46 12.89
C ASN A 67 -0.09 3.17 12.86
N LEU A 68 -1.17 2.39 12.94
CA LEU A 68 -2.47 2.95 13.30
C LEU A 68 -2.41 3.49 14.73
N ASN A 69 -2.99 4.66 14.96
CA ASN A 69 -3.05 5.31 16.26
C ASN A 69 -4.51 5.57 16.66
N ASN A 70 -4.84 5.44 17.94
CA ASN A 70 -6.19 5.73 18.44
C ASN A 70 -6.61 7.20 18.24
N GLY A 71 -5.66 8.12 18.00
CA GLY A 71 -5.94 9.51 17.66
C GLY A 71 -6.13 9.79 16.17
N GLY A 72 -6.09 8.77 15.31
CA GLY A 72 -6.23 8.90 13.87
C GLY A 72 -4.95 9.35 13.14
N ASN A 73 -4.79 8.89 11.90
CA ASN A 73 -3.66 9.28 11.07
C ASN A 73 -4.09 10.41 10.12
N SER A 74 -3.14 11.20 9.63
CA SER A 74 -3.40 12.22 8.61
C SER A 74 -2.27 12.31 7.61
N TRP A 75 -2.58 12.79 6.41
CA TRP A 75 -1.59 13.13 5.41
C TRP A 75 -2.01 14.36 4.61
N PHE A 76 -1.03 15.10 4.12
CA PHE A 76 -1.26 16.13 3.11
C PHE A 76 -1.06 15.54 1.72
N GLN A 77 -2.03 15.76 0.83
CA GLN A 77 -1.91 15.40 -0.57
C GLN A 77 -1.36 16.59 -1.36
N PRO A 78 -0.17 16.48 -1.98
CA PRO A 78 0.37 17.62 -2.73
C PRO A 78 -0.47 17.97 -3.95
N SER A 79 -0.42 19.25 -4.32
CA SER A 79 -1.07 19.74 -5.53
C SER A 79 -0.59 19.00 -6.77
N GLY A 80 -1.52 18.64 -7.64
CA GLY A 80 -1.24 17.94 -8.88
C GLY A 80 -1.26 16.41 -8.80
N TYR A 81 -1.57 15.85 -7.63
CA TYR A 81 -1.83 14.42 -7.43
C TYR A 81 -3.30 14.22 -7.07
N ASP A 82 -4.15 14.02 -8.08
CA ASP A 82 -5.61 13.92 -7.92
C ASP A 82 -6.10 12.62 -7.29
N TYR A 83 -5.22 11.63 -7.14
CA TYR A 83 -5.58 10.32 -6.62
C TYR A 83 -4.68 9.92 -5.45
N ALA A 84 -5.25 9.17 -4.51
CA ALA A 84 -4.48 8.55 -3.44
C ALA A 84 -4.93 7.10 -3.24
N ARG A 85 -3.96 6.20 -3.06
CA ARG A 85 -4.22 4.82 -2.66
C ARG A 85 -3.84 4.65 -1.20
N VAL A 86 -4.83 4.37 -0.37
CA VAL A 86 -4.67 4.14 1.06
C VAL A 86 -4.70 2.63 1.30
N TYR A 87 -3.63 2.09 1.86
CA TYR A 87 -3.52 0.70 2.27
C TYR A 87 -3.59 0.61 3.78
N VAL A 88 -4.64 -0.04 4.29
CA VAL A 88 -4.84 -0.26 5.71
C VAL A 88 -4.74 -1.74 6.00
N THR A 89 -3.89 -2.11 6.95
CA THR A 89 -3.79 -3.47 7.48
C THR A 89 -4.24 -3.45 8.92
N ASN A 90 -5.21 -4.29 9.26
CA ASN A 90 -5.67 -4.52 10.62
C ASN A 90 -4.97 -5.77 11.18
N THR A 91 -4.20 -5.60 12.24
CA THR A 91 -3.48 -6.72 12.91
C THR A 91 -4.16 -7.18 14.18
N THR A 92 -5.39 -6.73 14.43
CA THR A 92 -6.17 -7.10 15.61
C THR A 92 -7.12 -8.27 15.29
N SER A 93 -7.61 -8.91 16.35
CA SER A 93 -8.63 -9.97 16.26
C SER A 93 -10.06 -9.44 16.08
N SER A 94 -10.26 -8.12 16.02
CA SER A 94 -11.57 -7.49 15.84
C SER A 94 -11.62 -6.72 14.52
N SER A 95 -12.81 -6.54 13.94
CA SER A 95 -12.97 -5.70 12.76
C SER A 95 -12.71 -4.22 13.08
N LEU A 96 -12.07 -3.52 12.15
CA LEU A 96 -11.76 -2.11 12.24
C LEU A 96 -12.63 -1.32 11.27
N THR A 97 -13.36 -0.33 11.76
CA THR A 97 -14.04 0.68 10.93
C THR A 97 -13.10 1.86 10.72
N VAL A 98 -12.97 2.28 9.48
CA VAL A 98 -12.09 3.36 9.03
C VAL A 98 -12.95 4.46 8.42
N TYR A 99 -12.85 5.67 8.96
CA TYR A 99 -13.52 6.86 8.45
C TYR A 99 -12.50 7.71 7.71
N VAL A 100 -12.76 8.00 6.44
CA VAL A 100 -11.92 8.88 5.62
C VAL A 100 -12.60 10.23 5.52
N SER A 101 -11.89 11.28 5.91
CA SER A 101 -12.35 12.66 5.79
C SER A 101 -11.24 13.56 5.25
N TYR A 102 -11.61 14.75 4.79
CA TYR A 102 -10.64 15.77 4.35
C TYR A 102 -10.99 17.16 4.89
N ASP A 103 -9.98 18.03 4.86
CA ASP A 103 -9.98 19.40 5.33
C ASP A 103 -10.38 19.57 6.81
N SER A 104 -10.25 20.81 7.31
CA SER A 104 -10.42 21.12 8.74
C SER A 104 -11.83 20.87 9.28
N ASP A 105 -12.82 20.88 8.39
CA ASP A 105 -14.22 20.57 8.68
C ASP A 105 -14.49 19.05 8.77
N LYS A 106 -13.49 18.21 8.48
CA LYS A 106 -13.57 16.75 8.55
C LYS A 106 -14.74 16.19 7.73
N THR A 107 -14.94 16.73 6.52
CA THR A 107 -15.99 16.23 5.61
C THR A 107 -15.73 14.75 5.29
N ASN A 108 -16.65 13.87 5.70
CA ASN A 108 -16.51 12.43 5.48
C ASN A 108 -16.77 12.08 4.01
N ILE A 109 -15.85 11.34 3.42
CA ILE A 109 -15.93 10.87 2.02
C ILE A 109 -16.03 9.35 1.90
N GLY A 110 -15.96 8.65 3.02
CA GLY A 110 -15.99 7.21 3.04
C GLY A 110 -15.96 6.63 4.45
N THR A 111 -16.65 5.51 4.58
CA THR A 111 -16.57 4.62 5.75
C THR A 111 -16.31 3.21 5.23
N HIS A 112 -15.29 2.55 5.78
CA HIS A 112 -14.84 1.25 5.31
C HIS A 112 -14.62 0.30 6.48
N THR A 113 -14.80 -0.99 6.25
CA THR A 113 -14.54 -2.03 7.25
C THR A 113 -13.35 -2.87 6.81
N VAL A 114 -12.36 -3.00 7.68
CA VAL A 114 -11.22 -3.90 7.54
C VAL A 114 -11.42 -5.06 8.51
N SER A 115 -11.64 -6.26 7.97
CA SER A 115 -11.79 -7.48 8.78
C SER A 115 -10.58 -7.71 9.69
N ALA A 116 -10.79 -8.48 10.77
CA ALA A 116 -9.72 -8.90 11.67
C ALA A 116 -8.58 -9.59 10.89
N ASN A 117 -7.33 -9.26 11.24
CA ASN A 117 -6.13 -9.81 10.60
C ASN A 117 -6.12 -9.72 9.06
N SER A 118 -6.72 -8.67 8.49
CA SER A 118 -6.86 -8.48 7.04
C SER A 118 -6.38 -7.10 6.62
N SER A 119 -6.29 -6.89 5.31
CA SER A 119 -5.97 -5.60 4.70
C SER A 119 -7.10 -5.13 3.78
N LEU A 120 -7.15 -3.82 3.56
CA LEU A 120 -8.05 -3.16 2.61
C LEU A 120 -7.29 -2.07 1.86
N THR A 121 -7.63 -1.90 0.59
CA THR A 121 -7.22 -0.77 -0.24
C THR A 121 -8.41 0.16 -0.46
N ILE A 122 -8.21 1.45 -0.20
CA ILE A 122 -9.19 2.52 -0.44
C ILE A 122 -8.57 3.46 -1.48
N ASN A 123 -9.29 3.68 -2.59
CA ASN A 123 -8.90 4.63 -3.61
C ASN A 123 -9.66 5.95 -3.37
N VAL A 124 -8.92 7.05 -3.27
CA VAL A 124 -9.45 8.41 -3.14
C VAL A 124 -9.21 9.15 -4.46
N SER A 125 -10.20 9.93 -4.89
CA SER A 125 -10.16 10.79 -6.08
C SER A 125 -10.36 12.25 -5.69
N HIS A 126 -10.00 13.18 -6.58
CA HIS A 126 -10.05 14.63 -6.34
C HIS A 126 -9.25 15.04 -5.09
N ALA A 127 -8.11 14.39 -4.85
CA ALA A 127 -7.36 14.54 -3.62
C ALA A 127 -6.42 15.76 -3.60
N SER A 128 -6.12 16.33 -4.77
CA SER A 128 -5.06 17.33 -4.94
C SER A 128 -5.24 18.54 -4.02
N GLY A 129 -4.25 18.80 -3.16
CA GLY A 129 -4.18 19.99 -2.31
C GLY A 129 -4.93 19.90 -0.98
N HIS A 130 -5.51 18.75 -0.65
CA HIS A 130 -6.26 18.55 0.59
C HIS A 130 -5.44 17.87 1.69
N VAL A 131 -5.80 18.12 2.94
CA VAL A 131 -5.35 17.31 4.09
C VAL A 131 -6.41 16.27 4.36
N PHE A 132 -6.00 15.01 4.44
CA PHE A 132 -6.89 13.89 4.74
C PHE A 132 -6.64 13.34 6.12
N TYR A 133 -7.69 12.74 6.67
CA TYR A 133 -7.68 12.11 7.97
C TYR A 133 -8.31 10.73 7.92
N LEU A 134 -7.73 9.81 8.69
CA LEU A 134 -8.20 8.46 8.93
C LEU A 134 -8.49 8.33 10.42
N ASP A 135 -9.76 8.26 10.76
CA ASP A 135 -10.23 7.99 12.11
C ASP A 135 -10.69 6.53 12.22
N TYR A 136 -10.54 5.92 13.40
CA TYR A 136 -10.74 4.48 13.57
C TYR A 136 -11.73 4.16 14.69
N ALA A 137 -12.58 3.17 14.45
CA ALA A 137 -13.44 2.59 15.48
C ALA A 137 -13.34 1.06 15.47
N THR A 138 -13.28 0.46 16.65
CA THR A 138 -13.27 -0.99 16.84
C THR A 138 -13.93 -1.31 18.18
N SER A 139 -14.55 -2.48 18.29
CA SER A 139 -15.22 -2.94 19.51
C SER A 139 -14.26 -3.10 20.69
N SER A 140 -12.97 -3.33 20.42
CA SER A 140 -11.93 -3.44 21.45
C SER A 140 -11.46 -2.10 22.01
N GLY A 141 -11.83 -0.98 21.39
CA GLY A 141 -11.34 0.37 21.72
C GLY A 141 -9.89 0.67 21.31
N THR A 142 -9.19 -0.29 20.68
CA THR A 142 -7.78 -0.12 20.27
C THR A 142 -7.59 -0.46 18.80
N ALA A 143 -7.30 0.56 17.99
CA ALA A 143 -6.87 0.38 16.60
C ALA A 143 -5.44 -0.20 16.58
N GLY A 144 -5.22 -1.22 15.77
CA GLY A 144 -3.92 -1.88 15.65
C GLY A 144 -3.64 -2.31 14.23
N GLY A 145 -2.46 -1.97 13.73
CA GLY A 145 -2.00 -2.39 12.42
C GLY A 145 -1.16 -1.35 11.71
N LYS A 146 -1.24 -1.31 10.38
CA LYS A 146 -0.36 -0.51 9.51
C LYS A 146 -1.12 0.31 8.49
N LEU A 147 -0.54 1.45 8.14
CA LEU A 147 -1.03 2.37 7.13
C LEU A 147 0.11 2.72 6.15
N SER A 148 -0.19 2.64 4.86
CA SER A 148 0.61 3.26 3.80
C SER A 148 -0.28 4.04 2.87
N VAL A 149 0.19 5.20 2.41
CA VAL A 149 -0.54 6.06 1.47
C VAL A 149 0.36 6.41 0.31
N ARG A 150 -0.16 6.22 -0.91
CA ARG A 150 0.53 6.56 -2.15
C ARG A 150 -0.27 7.61 -2.91
N ALA A 151 0.33 8.77 -3.16
CA ALA A 151 -0.23 9.80 -4.02
C ALA A 151 0.02 9.44 -5.50
N SER A 152 -0.93 9.75 -6.37
CA SER A 152 -0.90 9.48 -7.81
C SER A 152 -1.58 10.60 -8.58
N ASP A 153 -1.00 10.99 -9.70
CA ASP A 153 -1.55 11.92 -10.67
C ASP A 153 -2.36 11.20 -11.76
N VAL A 154 -2.23 9.87 -11.84
CA VAL A 154 -3.02 9.01 -12.71
C VAL A 154 -4.13 8.28 -11.93
N PRO A 155 -5.29 8.03 -12.54
CA PRO A 155 -6.37 7.26 -11.93
C PRO A 155 -5.92 5.90 -11.42
N LEU A 156 -6.44 5.51 -10.25
CA LEU A 156 -6.13 4.23 -9.61
C LEU A 156 -7.20 3.21 -9.98
N THR A 157 -6.81 2.17 -10.71
CA THR A 157 -7.62 0.98 -10.98
C THR A 157 -7.47 -0.06 -9.87
#